data_AF-A0A3N5HYE1-F1
#
_entry.id   AF-A0A3N5HYE1-F1
#
_cell.length_a   1.000
_cell.length_b   1.000
_cell.length_c   1.000
_cell.angle_alpha   90.00
_cell.angle_beta   90.00
_cell.angle_gamma   90.00
#
_symmetry.space_group_name_H-M   'P 1'
#
loop_
_entity.id
_entity.type
_entity.pdbx_description
1 polymer ?
#
loop_
_entity_poly.entity_id
_entity_poly.type
_entity_poly.pdbx_seq_one_letter_code
_entity_poly.pdbx_strand_id
1 'polypeptide(L)'
;MGATGDAAVFSLRKTLPVPHGGALVFNGRRGYQLPALARPALGPTLRGLWARLLLRGEFRLPNQGRLLRGLGEWFSRHFRTGRRPEWARQFAREQLELGASPLVQRIARAHELARVVERRRRNFFHLLGALRGVTPPLVSELPSGVCPLHYPLWVPDQDEALACLRAENVEAKEGWRSFHPRCDGAEFPDAARLRQHVLELPCHQDLGPAHVAHVARAALRALSRDRTRRSRAAEG
;
A
#
# COMPACT_ATOMS: atom_id res chain seq x y z
N MET A 1 0.45 -19.29 -2.70
CA MET A 1 1.63 -18.89 -3.52
C MET A 1 2.72 -19.93 -3.31
N GLY A 2 3.58 -20.18 -4.30
CA GLY A 2 4.53 -21.30 -4.25
C GLY A 2 3.84 -22.65 -4.42
N ALA A 3 2.84 -22.75 -5.30
CA ALA A 3 2.10 -24.00 -5.54
C ALA A 3 2.68 -24.83 -6.70
N THR A 4 3.31 -24.17 -7.68
CA THR A 4 3.68 -24.78 -8.97
C THR A 4 5.14 -24.59 -9.39
N GLY A 5 5.96 -23.87 -8.61
CA GLY A 5 7.39 -23.65 -8.92
C GLY A 5 8.32 -24.24 -7.86
N ASP A 6 9.61 -24.39 -8.15
CA ASP A 6 10.59 -24.96 -7.20
C ASP A 6 10.85 -24.04 -5.99
N ALA A 7 10.74 -22.73 -6.19
CA ALA A 7 10.96 -21.73 -5.17
C ALA A 7 10.02 -20.52 -5.35
N ALA A 8 9.73 -19.82 -4.26
CA ALA A 8 8.98 -18.58 -4.29
C ALA A 8 9.50 -17.56 -3.27
N VAL A 9 9.62 -16.30 -3.69
CA VAL A 9 10.08 -15.18 -2.86
C VAL A 9 8.94 -14.21 -2.60
N PHE A 10 8.78 -13.81 -1.34
CA PHE A 10 7.70 -12.93 -0.90
C PHE A 10 8.23 -11.78 -0.07
N SER A 11 7.64 -10.60 -0.25
CA SER A 11 7.85 -9.48 0.66
C SER A 11 6.79 -9.50 1.75
N LEU A 12 7.20 -9.72 3.00
CA LEU A 12 6.27 -9.74 4.13
C LEU A 12 5.60 -8.37 4.35
N ARG A 13 6.27 -7.28 3.98
CA ARG A 13 5.77 -5.90 4.12
C ARG A 13 4.50 -5.60 3.34
N LYS A 14 4.20 -6.36 2.28
CA LYS A 14 2.97 -6.16 1.50
C LYS A 14 1.73 -6.64 2.27
N THR A 15 1.90 -7.66 3.10
CA THR A 15 0.79 -8.33 3.79
C THR A 15 0.74 -7.99 5.28
N LEU A 16 1.90 -7.96 5.93
CA LEU A 16 2.05 -7.86 7.37
C LEU A 16 2.63 -6.51 7.82
N PRO A 17 2.31 -6.05 9.03
CA PRO A 17 2.79 -4.77 9.57
C PRO A 17 4.25 -4.85 10.07
N VAL A 18 5.14 -5.45 9.29
CA VAL A 18 6.55 -5.66 9.66
C VAL A 18 7.44 -4.55 9.10
N PRO A 19 8.51 -4.11 9.79
CA PRO A 19 9.41 -3.04 9.33
C PRO A 19 10.19 -3.42 8.05
N HIS A 20 10.56 -4.69 7.91
CA HIS A 20 11.32 -5.28 6.80
C HIS A 20 11.07 -6.78 6.73
N GLY A 21 11.82 -7.48 5.87
CA GLY A 21 11.76 -8.93 5.75
C GLY A 21 11.07 -9.43 4.48
N GLY A 22 11.53 -10.61 4.07
CA GLY A 22 10.93 -11.43 3.03
C GLY A 22 10.89 -12.89 3.48
N ALA A 23 10.17 -13.71 2.73
CA ALA A 23 10.13 -15.15 2.91
C ALA A 23 10.55 -15.81 1.59
N LEU A 24 11.40 -16.82 1.70
CA LEU A 24 11.76 -17.73 0.61
C LEU A 24 11.17 -19.09 0.97
N VAL A 25 10.39 -19.67 0.07
CA VAL A 25 9.78 -20.99 0.23
C VAL A 25 10.28 -21.87 -0.90
N PHE A 26 10.75 -23.07 -0.57
CA PHE A 26 11.11 -24.11 -1.55
C PHE A 26 10.08 -25.23 -1.51
N ASN A 27 9.74 -25.74 -2.68
CA ASN A 27 8.83 -26.86 -2.83
C ASN A 27 9.59 -28.19 -2.95
N GLY A 28 9.00 -29.23 -2.38
CA GLY A 28 9.55 -30.59 -2.41
C GLY A 28 10.63 -30.85 -1.35
N ARG A 29 11.32 -31.99 -1.49
CA ARG A 29 12.31 -32.50 -0.53
C ARG A 29 13.73 -31.98 -0.76
N ARG A 30 13.92 -31.00 -1.64
CA ARG A 30 15.25 -30.47 -1.96
C ARG A 30 15.80 -29.73 -0.72
N GLY A 31 16.93 -30.21 -0.21
CA GLY A 31 17.66 -29.57 0.88
C GLY A 31 18.47 -28.40 0.34
N TYR A 32 18.10 -27.18 0.68
CA TYR A 32 18.87 -25.98 0.37
C TYR A 32 19.63 -25.52 1.61
N GLN A 33 20.94 -25.35 1.49
CA GLN A 33 21.72 -24.67 2.52
C GLN A 33 21.59 -23.16 2.28
N LEU A 34 21.00 -22.46 3.23
CA LEU A 34 20.93 -21.01 3.19
C LEU A 34 22.11 -20.43 3.98
N PRO A 35 22.77 -19.37 3.45
CA PRO A 35 23.82 -18.70 4.20
C PRO A 35 23.24 -18.11 5.50
N ALA A 36 24.03 -18.19 6.58
CA ALA A 36 23.67 -17.53 7.82
C ALA A 36 23.80 -16.02 7.64
N LEU A 37 22.66 -15.33 7.50
CA LEU A 37 22.62 -13.88 7.32
C LEU A 37 22.73 -13.16 8.67
N ALA A 38 23.44 -12.04 8.68
CA ALA A 38 23.58 -11.19 9.85
C ALA A 38 22.22 -10.56 10.23
N ARG A 39 22.00 -10.29 11.52
CA ARG A 39 20.76 -9.65 11.96
C ARG A 39 20.88 -8.13 11.81
N PRO A 40 19.83 -7.44 11.32
CA PRO A 40 19.84 -5.99 11.25
C PRO A 40 19.81 -5.40 12.66
N ALA A 41 20.44 -4.23 12.82
CA ALA A 41 20.48 -3.53 14.09
C ALA A 41 19.06 -3.22 14.64
N LEU A 42 18.94 -3.28 15.97
CA LEU A 42 17.68 -3.04 16.69
C LEU A 42 17.17 -1.62 16.52
N GLY A 43 18.05 -0.61 16.58
CA GLY A 43 17.69 0.81 16.48
C GLY A 43 16.93 1.16 15.20
N PRO A 44 17.49 0.92 14.00
CA PRO A 44 16.80 1.16 12.73
C PRO A 44 15.50 0.34 12.57
N THR A 45 15.49 -0.89 13.10
CA THR A 45 14.30 -1.76 13.09
C THR A 45 13.16 -1.19 13.93
N LEU A 46 13.46 -0.74 15.16
CA LEU A 46 12.49 -0.10 16.05
C LEU A 46 12.04 1.24 15.49
N ARG A 47 12.94 2.06 14.92
CA ARG A 47 12.60 3.31 14.26
C ARG A 47 11.60 3.11 13.12
N GLY A 48 11.83 2.11 12.27
CA GLY A 48 10.92 1.75 11.18
C GLY A 48 9.56 1.24 11.67
N LEU A 49 9.52 0.55 12.81
CA LEU A 49 8.26 0.15 13.46
C LEU A 49 7.53 1.37 14.04
N TRP A 50 8.23 2.25 14.76
CA TRP A 50 7.65 3.46 15.36
C TRP A 50 7.08 4.41 14.31
N ALA A 51 7.81 4.67 13.23
CA ALA A 51 7.30 5.46 12.11
C ALA A 51 5.99 4.87 11.56
N ARG A 52 5.90 3.54 11.44
CA ARG A 52 4.68 2.86 11.00
C ARG A 52 3.56 2.89 12.02
N LEU A 53 3.86 2.77 13.31
CA LEU A 53 2.87 2.83 14.38
C LEU A 53 2.30 4.24 14.54
N LEU A 54 3.11 5.28 14.39
CA LEU A 54 2.66 6.67 14.41
C LEU A 54 1.73 6.96 13.23
N LEU A 55 2.12 6.58 12.00
CA LEU A 55 1.27 6.66 10.81
C LEU A 55 -0.01 5.82 10.93
N ARG A 56 0.00 4.72 11.70
CA ARG A 56 -1.17 3.88 11.98
C ARG A 56 -2.05 4.42 13.13
N GLY A 57 -1.46 5.11 14.09
CA GLY A 57 -2.14 5.72 15.23
C GLY A 57 -3.09 6.83 14.81
N GLU A 58 -2.81 7.48 13.68
CA GLU A 58 -3.69 8.42 12.98
C GLU A 58 -5.10 7.86 12.74
N PHE A 59 -5.23 6.56 12.46
CA PHE A 59 -6.52 5.91 12.17
C PHE A 59 -7.28 5.43 13.42
N ARG A 60 -6.67 5.47 14.61
CA ARG A 60 -7.28 4.94 15.84
C ARG A 60 -7.76 6.01 16.81
N LEU A 61 -7.29 7.25 16.69
CA LEU A 61 -7.63 8.34 17.59
C LEU A 61 -8.39 9.45 16.84
N PRO A 62 -9.70 9.63 17.07
CA PRO A 62 -10.43 10.76 16.54
C PRO A 62 -9.81 12.08 17.03
N ASN A 63 -9.73 13.09 16.15
CA ASN A 63 -9.34 14.48 16.44
C ASN A 63 -7.86 14.80 16.76
N GLN A 64 -6.96 13.82 16.92
CA GLN A 64 -5.52 14.07 17.11
C GLN A 64 -4.64 13.71 15.89
N GLY A 65 -5.25 13.19 14.81
CA GLY A 65 -4.53 12.71 13.63
C GLY A 65 -3.64 13.74 12.94
N ARG A 66 -3.97 15.04 12.98
CA ARG A 66 -3.14 16.10 12.36
C ARG A 66 -1.81 16.32 13.10
N LEU A 67 -1.82 16.27 14.42
CA LEU A 67 -0.61 16.45 15.23
C LEU A 67 0.32 15.23 15.09
N LEU A 68 -0.26 14.03 15.15
CA LEU A 68 0.46 12.77 14.94
C LEU A 68 1.03 12.66 13.52
N ARG A 69 0.32 13.18 12.52
CA ARG A 69 0.81 13.29 11.15
C ARG A 69 1.95 14.28 11.02
N GLY A 70 1.86 15.45 11.65
CA GLY A 70 2.97 16.40 11.71
C GLY A 70 4.22 15.79 12.34
N LEU A 71 4.04 15.01 13.42
CA LEU A 71 5.12 14.27 14.07
C LEU A 71 5.66 13.12 13.21
N GLY A 72 4.80 12.36 12.54
CA GLY A 72 5.19 11.27 11.64
C GLY A 72 5.90 11.77 10.37
N GLU A 73 5.42 12.86 9.77
CA GLU A 73 6.05 13.55 8.64
C GLU A 73 7.39 14.20 9.06
N TRP A 74 7.43 14.85 10.22
CA TRP A 74 8.68 15.39 10.79
C TRP A 74 9.70 14.28 11.07
N PHE A 75 9.29 13.21 11.74
CA PHE A 75 10.15 12.07 12.05
C PHE A 75 10.63 11.38 10.76
N SER A 76 9.74 11.22 9.78
CA SER A 76 10.12 10.59 8.52
C SER A 76 11.07 11.43 7.68
N ARG A 77 10.91 12.77 7.68
CA ARG A 77 11.84 13.73 7.06
C ARG A 77 13.19 13.78 7.80
N HIS A 78 13.17 13.91 9.12
CA HIS A 78 14.37 14.05 9.96
C HIS A 78 15.27 12.81 9.89
N PHE A 79 14.67 11.61 9.81
CA PHE A 79 15.42 10.36 9.72
C PHE A 79 15.58 9.81 8.29
N ARG A 80 15.35 10.64 7.25
CA ARG A 80 15.48 10.29 5.81
C ARG A 80 14.72 9.00 5.41
N THR A 81 13.56 8.76 6.01
CA THR A 81 12.61 7.70 5.60
C THR A 81 11.57 8.19 4.60
N GLY A 82 11.74 9.42 4.08
CA GLY A 82 10.86 10.05 3.11
C GLY A 82 10.66 9.20 1.83
N ARG A 83 9.49 9.37 1.21
CA ARG A 83 9.12 8.72 -0.05
C ARG A 83 10.09 9.17 -1.16
N ARG A 84 11.10 8.35 -1.48
CA ARG A 84 11.78 8.42 -2.77
C ARG A 84 10.84 7.91 -3.87
N PRO A 85 10.89 8.47 -5.09
CA PRO A 85 10.26 7.87 -6.26
C PRO A 85 10.57 6.37 -6.30
N GLU A 86 9.61 5.53 -6.68
CA GLU A 86 9.76 4.07 -6.56
C GLU A 86 10.99 3.53 -7.30
N TRP A 87 11.32 4.10 -8.45
CA TRP A 87 12.53 3.80 -9.21
C TRP A 87 13.82 4.31 -8.55
N ALA A 88 13.75 5.38 -7.74
CA ALA A 88 14.89 6.00 -7.06
C ALA A 88 15.22 5.31 -5.71
N ARG A 89 14.45 4.30 -5.31
CA ARG A 89 14.79 3.43 -4.19
C ARG A 89 15.95 2.53 -4.61
N GLN A 90 17.15 3.10 -4.67
CA GLN A 90 18.38 2.36 -4.88
C GLN A 90 18.52 1.32 -3.76
N PHE A 91 18.67 0.08 -4.20
CA PHE A 91 18.89 -1.04 -3.32
C PHE A 91 20.34 -0.98 -2.82
N ALA A 92 20.49 -0.74 -1.52
CA ALA A 92 21.80 -0.69 -0.86
C ALA A 92 22.35 -2.13 -0.76
N ARG A 93 23.52 -2.40 -1.38
CA ARG A 93 24.10 -3.76 -1.44
C ARG A 93 24.36 -4.34 -0.06
N GLU A 94 24.65 -3.48 0.91
CA GLU A 94 24.87 -3.82 2.31
C GLU A 94 23.62 -4.45 2.96
N GLN A 95 22.43 -4.28 2.36
CA GLN A 95 21.20 -4.93 2.81
C GLN A 95 21.07 -6.39 2.36
N LEU A 96 21.90 -6.87 1.41
CA LEU A 96 21.86 -8.26 0.92
C LEU A 96 22.31 -9.26 1.99
N GLU A 97 23.19 -8.83 2.88
CA GLU A 97 23.79 -9.69 3.91
C GLU A 97 22.94 -9.77 5.18
N LEU A 98 21.79 -9.08 5.19
CA LEU A 98 20.93 -8.96 6.36
C LEU A 98 19.71 -9.89 6.27
N GLY A 99 19.51 -10.68 7.33
CA GLY A 99 18.32 -11.48 7.54
C GLY A 99 17.14 -10.69 8.12
N ALA A 100 16.01 -11.35 8.32
CA ALA A 100 14.89 -10.77 9.06
C ALA A 100 15.20 -10.68 10.56
N SER A 101 14.76 -9.61 11.22
CA SER A 101 14.93 -9.47 12.67
C SER A 101 13.98 -10.40 13.43
N PRO A 102 14.30 -10.79 14.69
CA PRO A 102 13.39 -11.60 15.51
C PRO A 102 12.01 -10.95 15.70
N LEU A 103 11.94 -9.62 15.67
CA LEU A 103 10.69 -8.88 15.74
C LEU A 103 9.77 -9.16 14.54
N VAL A 104 10.34 -9.27 13.32
CA VAL A 104 9.58 -9.65 12.12
C VAL A 104 8.97 -11.03 12.31
N GLN A 105 9.74 -12.00 12.81
CA GLN A 105 9.23 -13.35 13.06
C GLN A 105 8.11 -13.36 14.11
N ARG A 106 8.27 -12.61 15.21
CA ARG A 106 7.25 -12.47 16.25
C ARG A 106 5.96 -11.87 15.71
N ILE A 107 6.05 -10.78 14.94
CA ILE A 107 4.88 -10.14 14.32
C ILE A 107 4.21 -11.09 13.33
N ALA A 108 4.99 -11.79 12.50
CA ALA A 108 4.45 -12.71 11.51
C ALA A 108 3.70 -13.88 12.15
N ARG A 109 4.25 -14.47 13.22
CA ARG A 109 3.59 -15.55 13.97
C ARG A 109 2.34 -15.10 14.73
N ALA A 110 2.22 -13.82 15.06
CA ALA A 110 1.05 -13.27 15.73
C ALA A 110 -0.16 -13.06 14.79
N HIS A 111 0.01 -13.20 13.47
CA HIS A 111 -1.07 -12.98 12.50
C HIS A 111 -1.62 -14.29 11.95
N GLU A 112 -2.94 -14.44 12.00
CA GLU A 112 -3.64 -15.50 11.27
C GLU A 112 -3.87 -15.04 9.82
N LEU A 113 -3.13 -15.64 8.88
CA LEU A 113 -3.17 -15.22 7.47
C LEU A 113 -4.56 -15.36 6.85
N ALA A 114 -5.34 -16.37 7.24
CA ALA A 114 -6.72 -16.54 6.79
C ALA A 114 -7.58 -15.29 7.11
N ARG A 115 -7.51 -14.79 8.35
CA ARG A 115 -8.18 -13.55 8.76
C ARG A 115 -7.67 -12.32 8.02
N VAL A 116 -6.37 -12.25 7.71
CA VAL A 116 -5.81 -11.15 6.91
C VAL A 116 -6.44 -11.13 5.52
N VAL A 117 -6.52 -12.29 4.85
CA VAL A 117 -7.13 -12.42 3.53
C VAL A 117 -8.62 -12.09 3.58
N GLU A 118 -9.35 -12.67 4.53
CA GLU A 118 -10.78 -12.43 4.73
C GLU A 118 -11.09 -10.94 4.89
N ARG A 119 -10.42 -10.25 5.82
CA ARG A 119 -10.65 -8.82 6.08
C ARG A 119 -10.32 -7.95 4.87
N ARG A 120 -9.22 -8.25 4.18
CA ARG A 120 -8.82 -7.52 2.96
C ARG A 120 -9.83 -7.68 1.83
N ARG A 121 -10.31 -8.91 1.60
CA ARG A 121 -11.37 -9.19 0.61
C ARG A 121 -12.67 -8.49 0.97
N ARG A 122 -13.11 -8.59 2.22
CA ARG A 122 -14.31 -7.87 2.71
C ARG A 122 -14.20 -6.36 2.48
N ASN A 123 -13.06 -5.77 2.85
CA ASN A 123 -12.83 -4.34 2.71
C ASN A 123 -12.79 -3.92 1.22
N PHE A 124 -12.18 -4.74 0.35
CA PHE A 124 -12.21 -4.54 -1.10
C PHE A 124 -13.63 -4.55 -1.66
N PHE A 125 -14.45 -5.56 -1.31
CA PHE A 125 -15.81 -5.66 -1.82
C PHE A 125 -16.72 -4.55 -1.28
N HIS A 126 -16.48 -4.05 -0.06
CA HIS A 126 -17.17 -2.87 0.44
C HIS A 126 -16.86 -1.63 -0.41
N LEU A 127 -15.58 -1.39 -0.73
CA LEU A 127 -15.18 -0.29 -1.62
C LEU A 127 -15.76 -0.45 -3.02
N LEU A 128 -15.71 -1.67 -3.58
CA LEU A 128 -16.30 -1.99 -4.88
C LEU A 128 -17.79 -1.64 -4.90
N GLY A 129 -18.55 -2.12 -3.91
CA GLY A 129 -19.99 -1.86 -3.81
C GLY A 129 -20.32 -0.37 -3.72
N ALA A 130 -19.52 0.40 -2.96
CA ALA A 130 -19.73 1.83 -2.77
C ALA A 130 -19.34 2.68 -3.99
N LEU A 131 -18.33 2.27 -4.77
CA LEU A 131 -17.70 3.11 -5.79
C LEU A 131 -18.10 2.75 -7.22
N ARG A 132 -18.54 1.52 -7.49
CA ARG A 132 -18.90 1.05 -8.84
C ARG A 132 -20.00 1.85 -9.53
N GLY A 133 -20.88 2.51 -8.77
CA GLY A 133 -21.95 3.35 -9.31
C GLY A 133 -21.47 4.73 -9.78
N VAL A 134 -20.26 5.15 -9.39
CA VAL A 134 -19.69 6.46 -9.75
C VAL A 134 -18.57 6.33 -10.77
N THR A 135 -17.75 5.29 -10.67
CA THR A 135 -16.68 5.03 -11.63
C THR A 135 -16.62 3.54 -11.95
N PRO A 136 -16.46 3.15 -13.23
CA PRO A 136 -16.33 1.74 -13.59
C PRO A 136 -15.18 1.07 -12.82
N PRO A 137 -15.40 -0.10 -12.20
CA PRO A 137 -14.36 -0.79 -11.46
C PRO A 137 -13.30 -1.35 -12.42
N LEU A 138 -12.01 -1.11 -12.11
CA LEU A 138 -10.90 -1.72 -12.83
C LEU A 138 -10.77 -3.22 -12.54
N VAL A 139 -11.24 -3.64 -11.37
CA VAL A 139 -11.31 -5.04 -10.93
C VAL A 139 -12.67 -5.25 -10.28
N SER A 140 -13.52 -6.05 -10.93
CA SER A 140 -14.90 -6.33 -10.50
C SER A 140 -15.02 -7.55 -9.60
N GLU A 141 -14.02 -8.45 -9.61
CA GLU A 141 -14.04 -9.69 -8.85
C GLU A 141 -12.67 -10.04 -8.29
N LEU A 142 -12.67 -10.86 -7.24
CA LEU A 142 -11.45 -11.43 -6.67
C LEU A 142 -11.56 -12.96 -6.72
N PRO A 143 -10.85 -13.62 -7.66
CA PRO A 143 -10.82 -15.07 -7.73
C PRO A 143 -10.46 -15.73 -6.40
N SER A 144 -10.78 -17.02 -6.27
CA SER A 144 -10.40 -17.80 -5.10
C SER A 144 -8.89 -17.73 -4.84
N GLY A 145 -8.49 -17.56 -3.59
CA GLY A 145 -7.08 -17.42 -3.20
C GLY A 145 -6.44 -16.04 -3.45
N VAL A 146 -7.14 -15.10 -4.10
CA VAL A 146 -6.63 -13.73 -4.31
C VAL A 146 -6.83 -12.88 -3.06
N CYS A 147 -5.76 -12.23 -2.61
CA CYS A 147 -5.76 -11.29 -1.49
C CYS A 147 -5.38 -9.89 -2.00
N PRO A 148 -6.28 -8.89 -1.94
CA PRO A 148 -6.01 -7.59 -2.50
C PRO A 148 -4.99 -6.82 -1.64
N LEU A 149 -4.05 -6.16 -2.31
CA LEU A 149 -3.10 -5.27 -1.66
C LEU A 149 -3.72 -3.90 -1.39
N HIS A 150 -4.42 -3.36 -2.40
CA HIS A 150 -5.13 -2.08 -2.40
C HIS A 150 -6.39 -2.22 -3.29
N TYR A 151 -7.31 -1.26 -3.21
CA TYR A 151 -8.40 -1.13 -4.17
C TYR A 151 -8.00 -0.10 -5.25
N PRO A 152 -7.94 -0.49 -6.54
CA PRO A 152 -7.59 0.41 -7.62
C PRO A 152 -8.79 1.28 -8.02
N LEU A 153 -8.69 2.58 -7.79
CA LEU A 153 -9.70 3.57 -8.17
C LEU A 153 -9.23 4.37 -9.38
N TRP A 154 -10.03 4.39 -10.45
CA TRP A 154 -9.81 5.34 -11.54
C TRP A 154 -10.34 6.73 -11.15
N VAL A 155 -9.51 7.75 -11.36
CA VAL A 155 -9.80 9.17 -11.13
C VAL A 155 -9.36 10.01 -12.34
N PRO A 156 -10.10 11.07 -12.69
CA PRO A 156 -9.75 11.99 -13.78
C PRO A 156 -8.48 12.77 -13.51
N ASP A 157 -8.36 13.35 -12.31
CA ASP A 157 -7.18 14.08 -11.86
C ASP A 157 -6.63 13.41 -10.59
N GLN A 158 -5.42 12.85 -10.70
CA GLN A 158 -4.79 12.13 -9.62
C GLN A 158 -4.40 13.06 -8.47
N ASP A 159 -3.87 14.25 -8.76
CA ASP A 159 -3.34 15.19 -7.78
C ASP A 159 -4.46 15.80 -6.95
N GLU A 160 -5.55 16.23 -7.61
CA GLU A 160 -6.73 16.76 -6.94
C GLU A 160 -7.39 15.70 -6.05
N ALA A 161 -7.58 14.48 -6.58
CA ALA A 161 -8.16 13.39 -5.81
C ALA A 161 -7.27 13.02 -4.61
N LEU A 162 -5.94 12.99 -4.78
CA LEU A 162 -5.00 12.75 -3.67
C LEU A 162 -5.10 13.85 -2.62
N ALA A 163 -5.18 15.11 -3.02
CA ALA A 163 -5.32 16.24 -2.11
C ALA A 163 -6.62 16.15 -1.31
N CYS A 164 -7.74 15.81 -1.97
CA CYS A 164 -9.02 15.62 -1.31
C CYS A 164 -8.98 14.44 -0.31
N LEU A 165 -8.42 13.30 -0.70
CA LEU A 165 -8.28 12.14 0.20
C LEU A 165 -7.37 12.46 1.39
N ARG A 166 -6.26 13.17 1.17
CA ARG A 166 -5.36 13.62 2.25
C ARG A 166 -6.03 14.59 3.21
N ALA A 167 -6.92 15.46 2.74
CA ALA A 167 -7.69 16.38 3.57
C ALA A 167 -8.68 15.63 4.48
N GLU A 168 -9.19 14.49 4.02
CA GLU A 168 -10.05 13.57 4.75
C GLU A 168 -9.26 12.53 5.59
N ASN A 169 -7.94 12.68 5.72
CA ASN A 169 -7.05 11.73 6.40
C ASN A 169 -7.10 10.30 5.81
N VAL A 170 -7.24 10.18 4.49
CA VAL A 170 -7.15 8.91 3.76
C VAL A 170 -5.83 8.87 2.97
N GLU A 171 -4.93 7.97 3.37
CA GLU A 171 -3.65 7.79 2.68
C GLU A 171 -3.80 6.85 1.47
N ALA A 172 -4.06 7.43 0.30
CA ALA A 172 -3.96 6.75 -0.98
C ALA A 172 -2.56 6.85 -1.59
N LYS A 173 -2.25 5.97 -2.55
CA LYS A 173 -0.99 6.02 -3.32
C LYS A 173 -1.27 6.28 -4.80
N GLU A 174 -0.29 6.90 -5.46
CA GLU A 174 -0.32 7.33 -6.87
C GLU A 174 -0.13 6.17 -7.87
N GLY A 175 -0.35 4.92 -7.47
CA GLY A 175 -0.42 3.77 -8.39
C GLY A 175 0.71 3.68 -9.42
N TRP A 176 1.98 3.81 -9.00
CA TRP A 176 3.15 3.72 -9.88
C TRP A 176 3.24 4.83 -10.96
N ARG A 177 2.81 6.06 -10.65
CA ARG A 177 2.77 7.23 -11.56
C ARG A 177 3.92 7.37 -12.58
N SER A 178 5.17 7.13 -12.16
CA SER A 178 6.34 7.27 -13.03
C SER A 178 6.84 5.92 -13.58
N PHE A 179 7.35 5.96 -14.81
CA PHE A 179 8.10 4.84 -15.39
C PHE A 179 9.52 4.79 -14.82
N HIS A 180 10.14 3.61 -14.91
CA HIS A 180 11.59 3.49 -14.71
C HIS A 180 12.30 4.21 -15.86
N PRO A 181 13.44 4.90 -15.65
CA PRO A 181 14.14 5.64 -16.72
C PRO A 181 14.57 4.83 -17.95
N ARG A 182 14.53 3.50 -17.84
CA ARG A 182 14.85 2.56 -18.94
C ARG A 182 13.62 2.10 -19.72
N CYS A 183 12.43 2.56 -19.34
CA CYS A 183 11.17 2.24 -20.01
C CYS A 183 10.64 3.52 -20.64
N ASP A 184 10.53 3.55 -21.97
CA ASP A 184 9.84 4.64 -22.64
C ASP A 184 8.33 4.49 -22.45
N GLY A 185 7.69 5.48 -21.84
CA GLY A 185 6.25 5.49 -21.64
C GLY A 185 5.47 5.63 -22.95
N ALA A 186 6.09 6.19 -23.99
CA ALA A 186 5.46 6.36 -25.30
C ALA A 186 5.17 5.02 -26.00
N GLU A 187 5.97 3.98 -25.70
CA GLU A 187 5.74 2.62 -26.21
C GLU A 187 4.52 1.93 -25.56
N PHE A 188 4.04 2.43 -24.42
CA PHE A 188 2.96 1.82 -23.64
C PHE A 188 1.85 2.83 -23.31
N PRO A 189 1.11 3.33 -24.31
CA PRO A 189 0.12 4.40 -24.13
C PRO A 189 -0.99 4.04 -23.14
N ASP A 190 -1.47 2.80 -23.15
CA ASP A 190 -2.49 2.34 -22.19
C ASP A 190 -1.96 2.31 -20.76
N ALA A 191 -0.71 1.86 -20.57
CA ALA A 191 -0.08 1.86 -19.26
C ALA A 191 0.19 3.29 -18.78
N ALA A 192 0.62 4.18 -19.67
CA ALA A 192 0.83 5.60 -19.36
C ALA A 192 -0.49 6.25 -18.91
N ARG A 193 -1.59 5.98 -19.63
CA ARG A 193 -2.92 6.45 -19.26
C ARG A 193 -3.37 5.92 -17.91
N LEU A 194 -3.23 4.62 -17.65
CA LEU A 194 -3.60 4.05 -16.35
C LEU A 194 -2.80 4.67 -15.19
N ARG A 195 -1.49 4.84 -15.35
CA ARG A 195 -0.62 5.42 -14.30
C ARG A 195 -0.98 6.86 -13.93
N GLN A 196 -1.52 7.62 -14.87
CA GLN A 196 -1.97 9.01 -14.65
C GLN A 196 -3.32 9.10 -13.94
N HIS A 197 -4.10 8.02 -13.96
CA HIS A 197 -5.49 8.06 -13.50
C HIS A 197 -5.82 7.04 -12.40
N VAL A 198 -4.88 6.20 -11.97
CA VAL A 198 -5.16 5.17 -10.95
C VAL A 198 -4.64 5.59 -9.58
N LEU A 199 -5.52 5.53 -8.58
CA LEU A 199 -5.19 5.61 -7.17
C LEU A 199 -5.33 4.26 -6.49
N GLU A 200 -4.42 3.98 -5.56
CA GLU A 200 -4.51 2.81 -4.70
C GLU A 200 -5.13 3.19 -3.35
N LEU A 201 -6.41 2.86 -3.16
CA LEU A 201 -7.11 3.07 -1.89
C LEU A 201 -6.76 1.98 -0.87
N PRO A 202 -6.68 2.32 0.43
CA PRO A 202 -6.35 1.35 1.46
C PRO A 202 -7.51 0.38 1.72
N CYS A 203 -7.22 -0.93 1.66
CA CYS A 203 -8.17 -2.00 2.00
C CYS A 203 -7.57 -3.04 2.96
N HIS A 204 -6.53 -2.67 3.72
CA HIS A 204 -5.79 -3.58 4.59
C HIS A 204 -6.61 -4.08 5.80
N GLN A 205 -6.13 -5.16 6.44
CA GLN A 205 -6.84 -5.92 7.47
C GLN A 205 -7.11 -5.18 8.80
N ASP A 206 -6.45 -4.05 9.02
CA ASP A 206 -6.59 -3.25 10.25
C ASP A 206 -7.72 -2.21 10.12
N LEU A 207 -8.28 -2.05 8.91
CA LEU A 207 -9.44 -1.21 8.69
C LEU A 207 -10.70 -1.96 9.12
N GLY A 208 -11.35 -1.45 10.16
CA GLY A 208 -12.70 -1.85 10.55
C GLY A 208 -13.76 -1.29 9.59
N PRO A 209 -15.02 -1.76 9.69
CA PRO A 209 -16.09 -1.33 8.79
C PRO A 209 -16.27 0.21 8.72
N ALA A 210 -16.19 0.90 9.85
CA ALA A 210 -16.30 2.36 9.90
C ALA A 210 -15.17 3.08 9.14
N HIS A 211 -13.93 2.56 9.23
CA HIS A 211 -12.80 3.11 8.49
C HIS A 211 -12.97 2.92 6.98
N VAL A 212 -13.43 1.75 6.54
CA VAL A 212 -13.65 1.48 5.11
C VAL A 212 -14.80 2.35 4.56
N ALA A 213 -15.87 2.53 5.33
CA ALA A 213 -16.96 3.44 4.99
C ALA A 213 -16.46 4.89 4.88
N HIS A 214 -15.54 5.31 5.76
CA HIS A 214 -14.90 6.62 5.67
C HIS A 214 -14.06 6.76 4.39
N VAL A 215 -13.23 5.76 4.06
CA VAL A 215 -12.45 5.73 2.81
C VAL A 215 -13.37 5.83 1.60
N ALA A 216 -14.48 5.09 1.57
CA ALA A 216 -15.46 5.16 0.50
C ALA A 216 -16.09 6.57 0.36
N ARG A 217 -16.53 7.18 1.47
CA ARG A 217 -17.09 8.54 1.46
C ARG A 217 -16.07 9.59 0.99
N ALA A 218 -14.82 9.50 1.44
CA ALA A 218 -13.77 10.41 1.01
C ALA A 218 -13.50 10.27 -0.51
N ALA A 219 -13.45 9.04 -1.02
CA ALA A 219 -13.30 8.78 -2.45
C ALA A 219 -14.49 9.31 -3.28
N LEU A 220 -15.73 9.15 -2.81
CA LEU A 220 -16.92 9.71 -3.46
C LEU A 220 -16.87 11.24 -3.53
N ARG A 221 -16.43 11.90 -2.44
CA ARG A 221 -16.24 13.37 -2.42
C ARG A 221 -15.19 13.82 -3.43
N ALA A 222 -14.06 13.11 -3.50
CA ALA A 222 -13.00 13.39 -4.46
C ALA A 222 -13.50 13.30 -5.91
N LEU A 223 -14.28 12.26 -6.24
CA LEU A 223 -14.88 12.10 -7.56
C LEU A 223 -15.98 13.14 -7.89
N SER A 224 -16.72 13.59 -6.88
CA SER A 224 -17.83 14.54 -7.08
C SER A 224 -17.33 15.97 -7.33
N ARG A 225 -16.30 16.42 -6.61
CA ARG A 225 -15.72 17.78 -6.79
C ARG A 225 -15.22 18.01 -8.21
N ASP A 226 -14.56 17.01 -8.75
CA ASP A 226 -14.06 17.03 -10.11
C ASP A 226 -15.20 17.10 -11.15
N ARG A 227 -16.30 16.34 -10.97
CA ARG A 227 -17.48 16.44 -11.85
C ARG A 227 -18.11 17.84 -11.85
N THR A 228 -18.33 18.44 -10.68
CA THR A 228 -18.92 19.78 -10.57
C THR A 228 -18.06 20.83 -11.28
N ARG A 229 -16.73 20.72 -11.15
CA ARG A 229 -15.80 21.65 -11.80
C ARG A 229 -15.81 21.50 -13.32
N ARG A 230 -15.83 20.27 -13.83
CA ARG A 230 -15.90 20.02 -15.28
C ARG A 230 -17.21 20.51 -15.90
N SER A 231 -18.34 20.41 -15.20
CA SER A 231 -19.61 21.03 -15.66
C SER A 231 -19.45 22.55 -15.81
N ARG A 232 -18.89 23.22 -14.78
CA ARG A 232 -18.69 24.67 -14.81
C ARG A 232 -17.69 25.15 -15.87
N ALA A 233 -16.68 24.35 -16.18
CA ALA A 233 -15.70 24.66 -17.22
C ALA A 233 -16.22 24.41 -18.64
N ALA A 234 -17.29 23.63 -18.81
CA ALA A 234 -17.95 23.40 -20.10
C ALA A 234 -19.05 24.43 -20.42
N GLU A 235 -19.47 25.22 -19.41
CA GLU A 235 -20.54 26.22 -19.50
C GLU A 235 -20.02 27.66 -19.69
N GLY A 236 -18.70 27.88 -19.68
CA GLY A 236 -18.06 29.20 -19.85
C GLY A 236 -17.02 29.19 -20.95
#